data_AF-A0A1H5B7T5-F1
#
_entry.id   AF-A0A1H5B7T5-F1
#
_cell.length_a   1.000
_cell.length_b   1.000
_cell.length_c   1.000
_cell.angle_alpha   90.00
_cell.angle_beta   90.00
_cell.angle_gamma   90.00
#
_symmetry.space_group_name_H-M   'P 1'
#
loop_
_entity.id
_entity.type
_entity.pdbx_description
1 polymer ?
#
loop_
_entity_poly.entity_id
_entity_poly.type
_entity_poly.pdbx_seq_one_letter_code
_entity_poly.pdbx_strand_id
1 'polypeptide(L)'
;MGVSLDKGPVREEQWWRRPGFVVFCLFLVPPAGMVLAWRTRWSPGRKVLATVLSAVWFVAVGTSDPPADRPAAAGARPRATGFPSFTPYTPPTPTPRPIVRRVVADYTGQNLETASRAAYEAGFRTRSHDATEGDKMQLVDGNWKVCFQEPAAGETATTEQGRRSRIEFAVVEKGSPCPARDGEAVVFPKVPNVVGKTFETGSAILRKKGLTEIRGAGAYTDVDLAAGHDDWRICFQDPEAGEDVEDPRYMSVRLSLARPGLSCPSEDYARLHPDPDPDRDGSGSGSGGSGSGSGGSDGGLAYYKNCDAVRAAGKAPIYRGQPGYRSGLDRDGDGKACDWS
;
A
#
# COMPACT_ATOMS: atom_id res chain seq x y z
N MET A 1 10.86 49.89 -20.74
CA MET A 1 9.82 48.95 -21.19
C MET A 1 9.80 47.81 -20.18
N GLY A 2 8.69 47.66 -19.44
CA GLY A 2 8.61 46.81 -18.25
C GLY A 2 8.55 45.32 -18.56
N VAL A 3 9.29 44.54 -17.80
CA VAL A 3 9.28 43.07 -17.87
C VAL A 3 8.13 42.57 -17.00
N SER A 4 7.11 42.02 -17.64
CA SER A 4 5.93 41.44 -17.02
C SER A 4 6.30 40.13 -16.31
N LEU A 5 6.03 40.06 -15.00
CA LEU A 5 6.12 38.84 -14.20
C LEU A 5 4.97 37.91 -14.57
N ASP A 6 5.28 36.85 -15.31
CA ASP A 6 4.36 35.78 -15.63
C ASP A 6 4.09 34.96 -14.34
N LYS A 7 2.94 35.21 -13.71
CA LYS A 7 2.42 34.39 -12.62
C LYS A 7 1.96 33.08 -13.24
N GLY A 8 2.68 31.98 -12.97
CA GLY A 8 2.23 30.63 -13.33
C GLY A 8 0.80 30.34 -12.85
N PRO A 9 0.08 29.40 -13.49
CA PRO A 9 -1.33 29.17 -13.23
C PRO A 9 -1.53 28.78 -11.77
N VAL A 10 -2.15 29.67 -10.99
CA VAL A 10 -2.72 29.32 -9.69
C VAL A 10 -3.67 28.16 -9.99
N ARG A 11 -3.39 26.97 -9.44
CA ARG A 11 -4.36 25.87 -9.50
C ARG A 11 -5.59 26.34 -8.76
N GLU A 12 -6.54 26.93 -9.47
CA GLU A 12 -7.86 27.19 -8.91
C GLU A 12 -8.41 25.86 -8.46
N GLU A 13 -8.59 25.69 -7.15
CA GLU A 13 -9.37 24.58 -6.63
C GLU A 13 -10.71 24.62 -7.37
N GLN A 14 -10.96 23.57 -8.16
CA GLN A 14 -12.20 23.41 -8.92
C GLN A 14 -13.35 23.75 -7.97
N TRP A 15 -14.12 24.79 -8.30
CA TRP A 15 -15.10 25.42 -7.40
C TRP A 15 -16.06 24.42 -6.72
N TRP A 16 -16.35 23.29 -7.38
CA TRP A 16 -17.18 22.21 -6.86
C TRP A 16 -16.53 21.38 -5.73
N ARG A 17 -15.21 21.44 -5.56
CA ARG A 17 -14.46 20.80 -4.47
C ARG A 17 -14.35 21.69 -3.23
N ARG A 18 -14.74 22.97 -3.32
CA ARG A 18 -14.70 23.89 -2.18
C ARG A 18 -15.63 23.39 -1.07
N PRO A 19 -15.21 23.39 0.21
CA PRO A 19 -16.01 22.86 1.31
C PRO A 19 -17.40 23.49 1.38
N GLY A 20 -17.50 24.81 1.12
CA GLY A 20 -18.77 25.53 1.11
C GLY A 20 -19.75 25.05 0.03
N PHE A 21 -19.27 24.63 -1.15
CA PHE A 21 -20.13 24.13 -2.22
C PHE A 21 -20.63 22.71 -1.92
N VAL A 22 -19.78 21.84 -1.38
CA VAL A 22 -20.17 20.48 -0.97
C VAL A 22 -21.22 20.52 0.15
N VAL A 23 -21.06 21.42 1.12
CA VAL A 23 -22.06 21.66 2.17
C VAL A 23 -23.37 22.18 1.56
N PHE A 24 -23.32 23.14 0.65
CA PHE A 24 -24.51 23.64 -0.05
C PHE A 24 -25.26 22.53 -0.81
N CYS A 25 -24.56 21.66 -1.53
CA CYS A 25 -25.16 20.50 -2.21
C CYS A 25 -25.74 19.46 -1.24
N LEU A 26 -25.12 19.25 -0.06
CA LEU A 26 -25.69 18.36 0.98
C LEU A 26 -27.03 18.88 1.51
N PHE A 27 -27.25 20.19 1.56
CA PHE A 27 -28.52 20.78 1.99
C PHE A 27 -29.58 20.80 0.87
N LEU A 28 -29.18 21.06 -0.37
CA LEU A 28 -30.14 21.32 -1.46
C LEU A 28 -30.47 20.06 -2.29
N VAL A 29 -29.48 19.19 -2.51
CA VAL A 29 -29.64 17.92 -3.26
C VAL A 29 -28.79 16.83 -2.58
N PRO A 30 -29.26 16.26 -1.45
CA PRO A 30 -28.46 15.37 -0.61
C PRO A 30 -27.79 14.18 -1.34
N PRO A 31 -28.42 13.50 -2.33
CA PRO A 31 -27.77 12.42 -3.07
C PRO A 31 -26.53 12.89 -3.84
N ALA A 32 -26.59 14.08 -4.46
CA ALA A 32 -25.46 14.68 -5.17
C ALA A 32 -24.38 15.18 -4.20
N GLY A 33 -24.79 15.76 -3.07
CA GLY A 33 -23.91 16.16 -1.97
C GLY A 33 -23.13 14.98 -1.37
N MET A 34 -23.76 13.81 -1.20
CA MET A 34 -23.10 12.59 -0.71
C MET A 34 -22.04 12.07 -1.69
N VAL A 35 -22.34 12.01 -2.99
CA VAL A 35 -21.37 11.60 -4.01
C VAL A 35 -20.16 12.54 -4.03
N LEU A 36 -20.39 13.85 -3.86
CA LEU A 36 -19.33 14.86 -3.78
C LEU A 36 -18.51 14.75 -2.48
N ALA A 37 -19.15 14.48 -1.33
CA ALA A 37 -18.48 14.28 -0.05
C ALA A 37 -17.56 13.05 -0.06
N TRP A 38 -17.96 11.97 -0.75
CA TRP A 38 -17.12 10.77 -0.90
C TRP A 38 -15.97 10.94 -1.91
N ARG A 39 -16.07 11.89 -2.84
CA ARG A 39 -14.98 12.25 -3.78
C ARG A 39 -13.98 13.27 -3.22
N THR A 40 -14.21 13.79 -2.02
CA THR A 40 -13.33 14.77 -1.35
C THR A 40 -12.64 14.15 -0.13
N ARG A 41 -11.38 14.54 0.13
CA ARG A 41 -10.55 13.98 1.23
C ARG A 41 -10.93 14.58 2.60
N TRP A 42 -12.19 14.47 3.01
CA TRP A 42 -12.62 14.93 4.34
C TRP A 42 -12.16 13.96 5.43
N SER A 43 -11.80 14.52 6.60
CA SER A 43 -11.48 13.73 7.78
C SER A 43 -12.67 12.86 8.20
N PRO A 44 -12.43 11.70 8.85
CA PRO A 44 -13.50 10.76 9.22
C PRO A 44 -14.66 11.42 9.98
N GLY A 45 -14.37 12.34 10.91
CA GLY A 45 -15.39 13.06 11.68
C GLY A 45 -16.31 13.95 10.83
N ARG A 46 -15.79 14.58 9.77
CA ARG A 46 -16.61 15.42 8.87
C ARG A 46 -17.52 14.57 7.98
N LYS A 47 -17.14 13.34 7.66
CA LYS A 47 -17.97 12.38 6.91
C LYS A 47 -19.13 11.86 7.76
N VAL A 48 -18.89 11.57 9.04
CA VAL A 48 -19.93 11.13 10.00
C VAL A 48 -20.99 12.23 10.20
N LEU A 49 -20.56 13.48 10.39
CA LEU A 49 -21.49 14.61 10.52
C LEU A 49 -22.38 14.77 9.27
N ALA A 50 -21.82 14.60 8.07
CA ALA A 50 -22.56 14.67 6.82
C ALA A 50 -23.61 13.55 6.67
N THR A 51 -23.28 12.32 7.08
CA THR A 51 -24.24 11.21 7.07
C THR A 51 -25.39 11.40 8.06
N VAL A 52 -25.10 11.94 9.25
CA VAL A 52 -26.13 12.23 10.27
C VAL A 52 -27.08 13.33 9.78
N LEU A 53 -26.55 14.42 9.21
CA LEU A 53 -27.38 15.51 8.66
C LEU A 53 -28.28 15.04 7.51
N SER A 54 -27.79 14.16 6.63
CA SER A 54 -28.60 13.58 5.55
C SER A 54 -29.72 12.66 6.06
N ALA A 55 -29.45 11.89 7.12
CA ALA A 55 -30.47 11.04 7.75
C ALA A 55 -31.58 11.88 8.41
N VAL A 56 -31.21 12.97 9.07
CA VAL A 56 -32.17 13.91 9.69
C VAL A 56 -33.06 14.58 8.63
N TRP A 57 -32.52 14.92 7.46
CA TRP A 57 -33.32 15.46 6.35
C TRP A 57 -34.35 14.46 5.81
N PHE A 58 -33.97 13.19 5.64
CA PHE A 58 -34.90 12.13 5.19
C PHE A 58 -36.04 11.90 6.20
N VAL A 59 -35.75 12.03 7.50
CA VAL A 59 -36.78 11.96 8.55
C VAL A 59 -37.68 13.22 8.52
N ALA A 60 -37.12 14.40 8.28
CA ALA A 60 -37.87 15.67 8.26
C ALA A 60 -38.77 15.84 7.02
N VAL A 61 -38.40 15.29 5.86
CA VAL A 61 -39.20 15.36 4.61
C VAL A 61 -40.15 14.15 4.46
N GLY A 62 -39.82 13.03 5.10
CA GLY A 62 -40.60 11.78 5.01
C GLY A 62 -41.90 11.75 5.83
N THR A 63 -42.15 12.73 6.71
CA THR A 63 -43.39 12.82 7.51
C THR A 63 -44.29 13.94 6.98
N SER A 64 -44.82 13.77 5.78
CA SER A 64 -45.96 14.56 5.31
C SER A 64 -47.22 13.71 5.51
N ASP A 65 -48.03 14.04 6.52
CA ASP A 65 -49.35 13.45 6.70
C ASP A 65 -50.20 13.63 5.43
N PRO A 66 -50.93 12.60 4.96
CA PRO A 66 -51.90 12.79 3.89
C PRO A 66 -53.10 13.60 4.43
N PRO A 67 -53.63 14.58 3.69
CA PRO A 67 -54.82 15.30 4.13
C PRO A 67 -56.04 14.37 4.10
N ALA A 68 -56.78 14.39 5.21
CA ALA A 68 -58.08 13.76 5.36
C ALA A 68 -59.14 14.41 4.43
N ASP A 69 -60.06 13.54 3.99
CA ASP A 69 -61.43 13.78 3.53
C ASP A 69 -61.69 14.60 2.25
N ARG A 70 -62.12 13.87 1.20
CA ARG A 70 -63.14 14.34 0.25
C ARG A 70 -64.27 13.32 0.16
N PRO A 71 -65.55 13.75 0.19
CA PRO A 71 -66.67 12.82 0.15
C PRO A 71 -66.86 12.24 -1.25
N ALA A 72 -67.27 10.98 -1.28
CA ALA A 72 -67.54 10.22 -2.49
C ALA A 72 -68.76 10.78 -3.25
N ALA A 73 -68.55 11.15 -4.52
CA ALA A 73 -69.62 11.31 -5.48
C ALA A 73 -69.95 9.93 -6.08
N ALA A 74 -71.18 9.49 -5.89
CA ALA A 74 -71.71 8.23 -6.41
C ALA A 74 -71.75 8.25 -7.95
N GLY A 75 -71.01 7.32 -8.56
CA GLY A 75 -71.13 6.96 -9.97
C GLY A 75 -71.28 5.46 -10.09
N ALA A 76 -72.53 4.99 -10.15
CA ALA A 76 -72.86 3.58 -10.33
C ALA A 76 -72.36 3.09 -11.70
N ARG A 77 -71.42 2.13 -11.69
CA ARG A 77 -71.24 1.17 -12.79
C ARG A 77 -71.44 -0.24 -12.25
N PRO A 78 -72.18 -1.11 -12.95
CA PRO A 78 -72.47 -2.45 -12.47
C PRO A 78 -71.16 -3.24 -12.34
N ARG A 79 -70.87 -3.66 -11.10
CA ARG A 79 -69.78 -4.55 -10.74
C ARG A 79 -70.12 -5.93 -11.29
N ALA A 80 -69.39 -6.39 -12.30
CA ALA A 80 -69.38 -7.80 -12.67
C ALA A 80 -68.87 -8.60 -11.46
N THR A 81 -69.79 -9.23 -10.74
CA THR A 81 -69.50 -10.18 -9.67
C THR A 81 -69.04 -11.48 -10.31
N GLY A 82 -67.73 -11.69 -10.32
CA GLY A 82 -67.12 -12.95 -10.74
C GLY A 82 -65.60 -12.83 -10.77
N PHE A 83 -64.97 -12.72 -9.60
CA PHE A 83 -63.55 -13.07 -9.52
C PHE A 83 -63.47 -14.60 -9.52
N PRO A 84 -62.73 -15.23 -10.44
CA PRO A 84 -62.50 -16.67 -10.36
C PRO A 84 -61.81 -16.95 -9.02
N SER A 85 -62.33 -17.95 -8.29
CA SER A 85 -61.70 -18.44 -7.08
C SER A 85 -60.30 -18.94 -7.42
N PHE A 86 -59.27 -18.20 -7.01
CA PHE A 86 -57.90 -18.72 -7.04
C PHE A 86 -57.82 -19.80 -5.97
N THR A 87 -57.74 -21.06 -6.39
CA THR A 87 -57.29 -22.13 -5.51
C THR A 87 -55.86 -21.80 -5.08
N PRO A 88 -55.54 -21.80 -3.77
CA PRO A 88 -54.17 -21.61 -3.34
C PRO A 88 -53.31 -22.72 -3.96
N TYR A 89 -52.29 -22.33 -4.73
CA TYR A 89 -51.30 -23.27 -5.23
C TYR A 89 -50.47 -23.77 -4.05
N THR A 90 -50.68 -25.03 -3.67
CA THR A 90 -49.81 -25.73 -2.74
C THR A 90 -48.66 -26.31 -3.55
N PRO A 91 -47.43 -25.77 -3.48
CA PRO A 91 -46.29 -26.37 -4.15
C PRO A 91 -46.10 -27.81 -3.64
N PRO A 92 -45.77 -28.76 -4.53
CA PRO A 92 -45.53 -30.13 -4.11
C PRO A 92 -44.35 -30.17 -3.12
N THR A 93 -44.48 -31.00 -2.08
CA THR A 93 -43.40 -31.24 -1.12
C THR A 93 -42.18 -31.80 -1.85
N PRO A 94 -41.01 -31.15 -1.78
CA PRO A 94 -39.82 -31.63 -2.49
C PRO A 94 -39.37 -32.98 -1.92
N THR A 95 -39.10 -33.94 -2.80
CA THR A 95 -38.51 -35.24 -2.43
C THR A 95 -37.09 -35.03 -1.89
N PRO A 96 -36.73 -35.62 -0.73
CA PRO A 96 -35.39 -35.48 -0.17
C PRO A 96 -34.33 -36.09 -1.10
N ARG A 97 -33.23 -35.35 -1.32
CA ARG A 97 -32.10 -35.78 -2.15
C ARG A 97 -31.09 -36.57 -1.30
N PRO A 98 -30.41 -37.58 -1.86
CA PRO A 98 -29.39 -38.32 -1.11
C PRO A 98 -28.20 -37.42 -0.80
N ILE A 99 -27.50 -37.72 0.29
CA ILE A 99 -26.31 -36.98 0.74
C ILE A 99 -25.06 -37.59 0.10
N VAL A 100 -24.26 -36.72 -0.51
CA VAL A 100 -22.95 -37.03 -1.07
C VAL A 100 -21.87 -36.57 -0.09
N ARG A 101 -20.86 -37.40 0.13
CA ARG A 101 -19.70 -37.14 0.99
C ARG A 101 -18.44 -37.04 0.13
N ARG A 102 -17.60 -36.04 0.37
CA ARG A 102 -16.37 -35.78 -0.39
C ARG A 102 -15.24 -35.48 0.58
N VAL A 103 -14.11 -36.15 0.42
CA VAL A 103 -12.89 -35.83 1.16
C VAL A 103 -12.25 -34.59 0.54
N VAL A 104 -11.88 -33.63 1.37
CA VAL A 104 -11.29 -32.37 0.95
C VAL A 104 -9.79 -32.58 0.71
N ALA A 105 -9.31 -32.23 -0.48
CA ALA A 105 -7.89 -32.28 -0.82
C ALA A 105 -7.12 -31.10 -0.19
N ASP A 106 -5.80 -31.21 -0.13
CA ASP A 106 -4.91 -30.13 0.28
C ASP A 106 -4.56 -29.22 -0.91
N TYR A 107 -4.95 -27.95 -0.80
CA TYR A 107 -4.71 -26.88 -1.76
C TYR A 107 -3.67 -25.87 -1.26
N THR A 108 -3.14 -26.05 -0.05
CA THR A 108 -2.17 -25.11 0.53
C THR A 108 -0.89 -25.06 -0.29
N GLY A 109 -0.31 -23.86 -0.41
CA GLY A 109 0.87 -23.58 -1.24
C GLY A 109 0.60 -23.49 -2.74
N GLN A 110 -0.59 -23.88 -3.22
CA GLN A 110 -0.94 -23.77 -4.64
C GLN A 110 -1.30 -22.33 -5.04
N ASN A 111 -1.26 -22.07 -6.34
CA ASN A 111 -1.82 -20.84 -6.91
C ASN A 111 -3.37 -20.86 -6.83
N LEU A 112 -3.99 -19.73 -6.48
CA LEU A 112 -5.45 -19.64 -6.26
C LEU A 112 -6.27 -20.03 -7.50
N GLU A 113 -5.85 -19.66 -8.71
CA GLU A 113 -6.57 -20.04 -9.94
C GLU A 113 -6.58 -21.56 -10.13
N THR A 114 -5.42 -22.20 -9.90
CA THR A 114 -5.26 -23.65 -10.01
C THR A 114 -6.03 -24.39 -8.92
N ALA A 115 -5.92 -23.92 -7.68
CA ALA A 115 -6.64 -24.49 -6.53
C ALA A 115 -8.16 -24.36 -6.71
N SER A 116 -8.63 -23.18 -7.16
CA SER A 116 -10.06 -22.95 -7.39
C SER A 116 -10.63 -23.85 -8.47
N ARG A 117 -9.91 -24.03 -9.58
CA ARG A 117 -10.32 -24.97 -10.64
C ARG A 117 -10.38 -26.41 -10.13
N ALA A 118 -9.34 -26.87 -9.44
CA ALA A 118 -9.28 -28.23 -8.90
C ALA A 118 -10.40 -28.48 -7.86
N ALA A 119 -10.66 -27.52 -6.97
CA ALA A 119 -11.78 -27.58 -6.04
C ALA A 119 -13.13 -27.59 -6.75
N TYR A 120 -13.29 -26.78 -7.80
CA TYR A 120 -14.50 -26.77 -8.60
C TYR A 120 -14.76 -28.14 -9.26
N GLU A 121 -13.73 -28.76 -9.84
CA GLU A 121 -13.81 -30.10 -10.44
C GLU A 121 -14.12 -31.19 -9.41
N ALA A 122 -13.59 -31.04 -8.18
CA ALA A 122 -13.90 -31.93 -7.06
C ALA A 122 -15.34 -31.76 -6.51
N GLY A 123 -16.11 -30.80 -7.01
CA GLY A 123 -17.51 -30.57 -6.65
C GLY A 123 -17.72 -29.53 -5.55
N PHE A 124 -16.74 -28.64 -5.36
CA PHE A 124 -16.84 -27.51 -4.44
C PHE A 124 -17.20 -26.22 -5.18
N ARG A 125 -17.69 -25.23 -4.42
CA ARG A 125 -17.76 -23.83 -4.82
C ARG A 125 -16.73 -23.07 -3.99
N THR A 126 -15.93 -22.24 -4.63
CA THR A 126 -14.79 -21.59 -4.00
C THR A 126 -15.17 -20.18 -3.55
N ARG A 127 -14.57 -19.74 -2.45
CA ARG A 127 -14.45 -18.34 -2.06
C ARG A 127 -13.02 -18.10 -1.62
N SER A 128 -12.60 -16.85 -1.65
CA SER A 128 -11.28 -16.49 -1.18
C SER A 128 -11.25 -15.08 -0.59
N HIS A 129 -10.34 -14.89 0.35
CA HIS A 129 -10.06 -13.63 1.03
C HIS A 129 -8.54 -13.49 1.23
N ASP A 130 -8.08 -12.27 1.47
CA ASP A 130 -6.67 -12.06 1.83
C ASP A 130 -6.43 -12.60 3.24
N ALA A 131 -5.44 -13.49 3.39
CA ALA A 131 -5.07 -14.10 4.66
C ALA A 131 -4.42 -13.11 5.63
N THR A 132 -4.06 -11.91 5.15
CA THR A 132 -3.40 -10.89 5.97
C THR A 132 -4.40 -9.94 6.61
N GLU A 133 -3.97 -9.25 7.66
CA GLU A 133 -4.77 -8.17 8.28
C GLU A 133 -5.16 -7.02 7.31
N GLY A 134 -4.52 -6.95 6.14
CA GLY A 134 -4.74 -5.91 5.15
C GLY A 134 -6.02 -6.06 4.31
N ASP A 135 -6.67 -7.23 4.32
CA ASP A 135 -7.88 -7.55 3.56
C ASP A 135 -7.84 -7.06 2.08
N LYS A 136 -6.74 -7.35 1.38
CA LYS A 136 -6.52 -6.88 0.01
C LYS A 136 -7.48 -7.51 -0.99
N MET A 137 -7.92 -6.70 -1.96
CA MET A 137 -8.80 -7.14 -3.03
C MET A 137 -8.07 -8.03 -4.05
N GLN A 138 -8.63 -9.21 -4.33
CA GLN A 138 -8.10 -10.15 -5.31
C GLN A 138 -8.67 -9.88 -6.70
N LEU A 139 -7.93 -9.13 -7.53
CA LEU A 139 -8.38 -8.80 -8.90
C LEU A 139 -8.08 -9.90 -9.93
N VAL A 140 -7.00 -10.66 -9.73
CA VAL A 140 -6.52 -11.70 -10.66
C VAL A 140 -6.02 -12.88 -9.84
N ASP A 141 -6.77 -13.98 -9.83
CA ASP A 141 -6.48 -15.18 -9.02
C ASP A 141 -5.06 -15.74 -9.23
N GLY A 142 -4.53 -15.64 -10.46
CA GLY A 142 -3.16 -16.04 -10.79
C GLY A 142 -2.05 -15.32 -10.00
N ASN A 143 -2.36 -14.20 -9.36
CA ASN A 143 -1.42 -13.45 -8.51
C ASN A 143 -1.47 -13.85 -7.03
N TRP A 144 -2.23 -14.88 -6.67
CA TRP A 144 -2.45 -15.29 -5.28
C TRP A 144 -2.01 -16.73 -5.02
N LYS A 145 -1.61 -16.98 -3.79
CA LYS A 145 -1.17 -18.28 -3.28
C LYS A 145 -2.02 -18.64 -2.07
N VAL A 146 -2.56 -19.84 -2.03
CA VAL A 146 -3.36 -20.36 -0.92
C VAL A 146 -2.44 -20.63 0.28
N CYS A 147 -2.77 -20.05 1.43
CA CYS A 147 -2.08 -20.29 2.69
C CYS A 147 -2.87 -21.20 3.61
N PHE A 148 -4.18 -20.95 3.69
CA PHE A 148 -5.10 -21.75 4.49
C PHE A 148 -6.35 -22.08 3.68
N GLN A 149 -7.03 -23.13 4.10
CA GLN A 149 -8.28 -23.55 3.51
C GLN A 149 -9.26 -23.98 4.59
N GLU A 150 -10.55 -23.79 4.32
CA GLU A 150 -11.62 -24.35 5.12
C GLU A 150 -12.71 -24.94 4.19
N PRO A 151 -13.12 -26.20 4.35
CA PRO A 151 -12.69 -27.16 5.38
C PRO A 151 -11.23 -27.60 5.24
N ALA A 152 -10.63 -28.08 6.33
CA ALA A 152 -9.23 -28.50 6.32
C ALA A 152 -9.03 -29.74 5.42
N ALA A 153 -7.79 -29.93 4.95
CA ALA A 153 -7.43 -31.10 4.17
C ALA A 153 -7.72 -32.40 4.95
N GLY A 154 -8.29 -33.39 4.27
CA GLY A 154 -8.70 -34.66 4.86
C GLY A 154 -10.09 -34.64 5.53
N GLU A 155 -10.70 -33.47 5.74
CA GLU A 155 -12.07 -33.41 6.25
C GLU A 155 -13.09 -33.92 5.22
N THR A 156 -14.24 -34.38 5.70
CA THR A 156 -15.34 -34.85 4.85
C THR A 156 -16.42 -33.80 4.74
N ALA A 157 -16.51 -33.15 3.59
CA ALA A 157 -17.61 -32.26 3.26
C ALA A 157 -18.85 -33.07 2.84
N THR A 158 -20.02 -32.69 3.34
CA THR A 158 -21.30 -33.32 2.98
C THR A 158 -22.21 -32.33 2.28
N THR A 159 -22.94 -32.79 1.26
CA THR A 159 -23.91 -31.96 0.53
C THR A 159 -24.98 -32.83 -0.12
N GLU A 160 -26.15 -32.26 -0.39
CA GLU A 160 -27.19 -32.96 -1.15
C GLU A 160 -26.74 -33.19 -2.59
N GLN A 161 -27.19 -34.30 -3.19
CA GLN A 161 -26.87 -34.61 -4.58
C GLN A 161 -27.33 -33.50 -5.54
N GLY A 162 -26.39 -33.00 -6.34
CA GLY A 162 -26.59 -31.86 -7.26
C GLY A 162 -26.27 -30.50 -6.65
N ARG A 163 -25.95 -30.43 -5.35
CA ARG A 163 -25.37 -29.23 -4.72
C ARG A 163 -23.85 -29.38 -4.57
N ARG A 164 -23.18 -28.26 -4.31
CA ARG A 164 -21.74 -28.18 -4.08
C ARG A 164 -21.47 -27.60 -2.69
N SER A 165 -20.58 -28.24 -1.94
CA SER A 165 -20.07 -27.72 -0.67
C SER A 165 -19.20 -26.49 -0.91
N ARG A 166 -19.17 -25.56 0.04
CA ARG A 166 -18.26 -24.42 -0.01
C ARG A 166 -16.87 -24.85 0.46
N ILE A 167 -15.85 -24.31 -0.18
CA ILE A 167 -14.49 -24.24 0.35
C ILE A 167 -14.04 -22.78 0.28
N GLU A 168 -13.37 -22.32 1.32
CA GLU A 168 -12.83 -20.97 1.48
C GLU A 168 -11.31 -21.05 1.50
N PHE A 169 -10.65 -20.16 0.76
CA PHE A 169 -9.20 -20.06 0.67
C PHE A 169 -8.74 -18.72 1.21
N ALA A 170 -7.96 -18.75 2.28
CA ALA A 170 -7.22 -17.60 2.73
C ALA A 170 -5.91 -17.54 1.93
N VAL A 171 -5.71 -16.45 1.18
CA VAL A 171 -4.62 -16.32 0.20
C VAL A 171 -3.71 -15.14 0.48
N VAL A 172 -2.45 -15.23 0.08
CA VAL A 172 -1.53 -14.09 0.05
C VAL A 172 -1.08 -13.82 -1.36
N GLU A 173 -0.60 -12.59 -1.59
CA GLU A 173 0.00 -12.23 -2.85
C GLU A 173 1.21 -13.13 -3.18
N LYS A 174 1.37 -13.43 -4.48
CA LYS A 174 2.39 -14.35 -4.96
C LYS A 174 3.78 -13.80 -4.62
N GLY A 175 4.51 -14.56 -3.78
CA GLY A 175 5.84 -14.20 -3.28
C GLY A 175 5.86 -13.82 -1.79
N SER A 176 4.72 -13.42 -1.23
CA SER A 176 4.59 -13.16 0.20
C SER A 176 4.61 -14.47 1.00
N PRO A 177 5.23 -14.50 2.19
CA PRO A 177 5.08 -15.60 3.11
C PRO A 177 3.63 -15.70 3.61
N CYS A 178 3.23 -16.91 4.00
CA CYS A 178 1.96 -17.07 4.69
C CYS A 178 2.11 -16.56 6.12
N PRO A 179 1.12 -15.83 6.65
CA PRO A 179 1.12 -15.47 8.07
C PRO A 179 1.02 -16.73 8.94
N ALA A 180 1.21 -16.62 10.25
CA ALA A 180 1.11 -17.78 11.14
C ALA A 180 -0.33 -18.26 11.27
N ARG A 181 -1.30 -17.33 11.22
CA ARG A 181 -2.74 -17.61 11.13
C ARG A 181 -3.43 -16.67 10.15
N ASP A 182 -4.61 -17.09 9.71
CA ASP A 182 -5.49 -16.26 8.90
C ASP A 182 -5.91 -14.99 9.66
N GLY A 183 -5.80 -13.83 9.00
CA GLY A 183 -6.05 -12.51 9.54
C GLY A 183 -4.88 -11.87 10.30
N GLU A 184 -3.71 -12.53 10.39
CA GLU A 184 -2.52 -11.96 11.04
C GLU A 184 -1.60 -11.21 10.05
N ALA A 185 -0.76 -10.33 10.57
CA ALA A 185 0.27 -9.65 9.78
C ALA A 185 1.29 -10.64 9.20
N VAL A 186 1.75 -10.37 7.98
CA VAL A 186 2.83 -11.14 7.36
C VAL A 186 4.15 -10.72 7.99
N VAL A 187 4.81 -11.65 8.68
CA VAL A 187 6.18 -11.45 9.15
C VAL A 187 7.13 -11.88 8.04
N PHE A 188 7.67 -10.90 7.33
CA PHE A 188 8.72 -11.16 6.36
C PHE A 188 10.05 -11.49 7.06
N PRO A 189 10.92 -12.29 6.42
CA PRO A 189 12.23 -12.59 6.99
C PRO A 189 13.07 -11.31 7.12
N LYS A 190 13.85 -11.21 8.20
CA LYS A 190 14.81 -10.12 8.41
C LYS A 190 15.81 -10.03 7.25
N VAL A 191 16.24 -8.80 6.93
CA VAL A 191 17.29 -8.54 5.93
C VAL A 191 18.57 -9.27 6.35
N PRO A 192 19.12 -10.16 5.51
CA PRO A 192 20.39 -10.84 5.80
C PRO A 192 21.56 -9.86 5.88
N ASN A 193 22.53 -10.17 6.75
CA ASN A 193 23.82 -9.47 6.74
C ASN A 193 24.70 -9.99 5.60
N VAL A 194 25.01 -9.11 4.64
CA VAL A 194 25.91 -9.37 3.52
C VAL A 194 27.18 -8.54 3.56
N VAL A 195 27.36 -7.69 4.58
CA VAL A 195 28.58 -6.91 4.79
C VAL A 195 29.79 -7.84 4.92
N GLY A 196 30.89 -7.47 4.27
CA GLY A 196 32.13 -8.23 4.19
C GLY A 196 32.17 -9.31 3.11
N LYS A 197 31.05 -9.62 2.45
CA LYS A 197 31.01 -10.52 1.27
C LYS A 197 31.33 -9.77 -0.01
N THR A 198 31.51 -10.49 -1.12
CA THR A 198 31.58 -9.89 -2.46
C THR A 198 30.18 -9.47 -2.92
N PHE A 199 30.09 -8.52 -3.86
CA PHE A 199 28.81 -8.11 -4.45
C PHE A 199 28.05 -9.29 -5.06
N GLU A 200 28.73 -10.18 -5.79
CA GLU A 200 28.13 -11.40 -6.35
C GLU A 200 27.53 -12.30 -5.26
N THR A 201 28.31 -12.60 -4.22
CA THR A 201 27.89 -13.51 -3.14
C THR A 201 26.76 -12.88 -2.32
N GLY A 202 26.88 -11.60 -1.98
CA GLY A 202 25.90 -10.86 -1.20
C GLY A 202 24.57 -10.73 -1.95
N SER A 203 24.63 -10.32 -3.22
CA SER A 203 23.42 -10.18 -4.05
C SER A 203 22.71 -11.52 -4.26
N ALA A 204 23.43 -12.62 -4.41
CA ALA A 204 22.83 -13.96 -4.49
C ALA A 204 22.08 -14.36 -3.19
N ILE A 205 22.61 -13.99 -2.02
CA ILE A 205 21.95 -14.24 -0.72
C ILE A 205 20.66 -13.44 -0.60
N LEU A 206 20.69 -12.15 -0.97
CA LEU A 206 19.51 -11.28 -0.93
C LEU A 206 18.42 -11.74 -1.91
N ARG A 207 18.80 -12.12 -3.13
CA ARG A 207 17.85 -12.66 -4.14
C ARG A 207 17.14 -13.92 -3.66
N LYS A 208 17.83 -14.80 -2.93
CA LYS A 208 17.20 -15.99 -2.31
C LYS A 208 16.13 -15.64 -1.27
N LYS A 209 16.13 -14.41 -0.75
CA LYS A 209 15.09 -13.87 0.16
C LYS A 209 14.03 -13.03 -0.56
N GLY A 210 14.05 -12.97 -1.89
CA GLY A 210 13.09 -12.21 -2.70
C GLY A 210 13.47 -10.74 -2.91
N LEU A 211 14.57 -10.27 -2.32
CA LEU A 211 15.11 -8.92 -2.54
C LEU A 211 15.82 -8.90 -3.90
N THR A 212 15.13 -8.44 -4.93
CA THR A 212 15.58 -8.56 -6.33
C THR A 212 16.14 -7.26 -6.91
N GLU A 213 15.63 -6.10 -6.47
CA GLU A 213 16.12 -4.79 -6.87
C GLU A 213 17.37 -4.42 -6.06
N ILE A 214 18.56 -4.86 -6.53
CA ILE A 214 19.84 -4.66 -5.84
C ILE A 214 20.73 -3.72 -6.65
N ARG A 215 21.23 -2.65 -6.04
CA ARG A 215 22.09 -1.64 -6.66
C ARG A 215 23.45 -1.58 -5.98
N GLY A 216 24.52 -1.70 -6.77
CA GLY A 216 25.88 -1.41 -6.33
C GLY A 216 26.14 0.09 -6.34
N ALA A 217 26.84 0.59 -5.32
CA ALA A 217 27.39 1.94 -5.25
C ALA A 217 28.86 1.87 -4.79
N GLY A 218 29.68 2.89 -5.09
CA GLY A 218 30.99 3.02 -4.49
C GLY A 218 30.85 3.40 -3.00
N ALA A 219 31.60 2.74 -2.12
CA ALA A 219 31.71 3.15 -0.72
C ALA A 219 32.47 4.47 -0.56
N TYR A 220 33.15 4.92 -1.62
CA TYR A 220 33.81 6.21 -1.69
C TYR A 220 33.18 7.08 -2.77
N THR A 221 33.00 8.38 -2.49
CA THR A 221 32.37 9.32 -3.43
C THR A 221 33.27 9.77 -4.58
N ASP A 222 34.58 9.74 -4.38
CA ASP A 222 35.62 10.12 -5.33
C ASP A 222 36.24 8.92 -6.07
N VAL A 223 35.65 7.73 -5.90
CA VAL A 223 36.05 6.51 -6.61
C VAL A 223 34.86 5.99 -7.40
N ASP A 224 34.98 6.03 -8.72
CA ASP A 224 33.94 5.48 -9.59
C ASP A 224 33.77 3.97 -9.40
N LEU A 225 32.51 3.54 -9.42
CA LEU A 225 32.17 2.13 -9.45
C LEU A 225 32.51 1.55 -10.83
N ALA A 226 33.52 0.69 -10.89
CA ALA A 226 33.93 0.07 -12.13
C ALA A 226 32.84 -0.87 -12.71
N ALA A 227 32.83 -1.02 -14.03
CA ALA A 227 32.08 -2.09 -14.68
C ALA A 227 32.65 -3.46 -14.25
N GLY A 228 31.79 -4.41 -13.86
CA GLY A 228 32.21 -5.72 -13.37
C GLY A 228 32.74 -5.72 -11.93
N HIS A 229 32.00 -5.13 -10.99
CA HIS A 229 32.33 -5.04 -9.56
C HIS A 229 31.87 -6.26 -8.74
N ASP A 230 31.72 -7.42 -9.37
CA ASP A 230 31.17 -8.62 -8.75
C ASP A 230 32.03 -9.15 -7.60
N ASP A 231 33.35 -8.96 -7.69
CA ASP A 231 34.36 -9.34 -6.71
C ASP A 231 34.62 -8.27 -5.63
N TRP A 232 34.01 -7.08 -5.74
CA TRP A 232 34.22 -5.99 -4.78
C TRP A 232 33.56 -6.32 -3.44
N ARG A 233 34.22 -5.91 -2.35
CA ARG A 233 33.74 -6.14 -0.99
C ARG A 233 32.61 -5.19 -0.66
N ILE A 234 31.52 -5.72 -0.09
CA ILE A 234 30.43 -4.94 0.49
C ILE A 234 30.90 -4.36 1.82
N CYS A 235 30.89 -3.03 1.93
CA CYS A 235 31.22 -2.30 3.15
C CYS A 235 29.97 -1.88 3.93
N PHE A 236 28.94 -1.44 3.22
CA PHE A 236 27.67 -1.03 3.80
C PHE A 236 26.50 -1.60 3.02
N GLN A 237 25.39 -1.80 3.71
CA GLN A 237 24.12 -2.21 3.12
C GLN A 237 23.00 -1.31 3.66
N ASP A 238 22.06 -0.96 2.79
CA ASP A 238 20.81 -0.28 3.11
C ASP A 238 19.69 -1.02 2.36
N PRO A 239 18.70 -1.63 3.03
CA PRO A 239 18.43 -1.65 4.47
C PRO A 239 19.50 -2.38 5.32
N GLU A 240 19.57 -2.01 6.59
CA GLU A 240 20.53 -2.59 7.53
C GLU A 240 20.20 -4.06 7.85
N ALA A 241 21.22 -4.81 8.24
CA ALA A 241 21.02 -6.21 8.61
C ALA A 241 20.11 -6.32 9.83
N GLY A 242 19.10 -7.19 9.77
CA GLY A 242 18.13 -7.36 10.86
C GLY A 242 16.90 -6.45 10.79
N GLU A 243 16.84 -5.53 9.83
CA GLU A 243 15.61 -4.79 9.53
C GLU A 243 14.53 -5.71 8.93
N ASP A 244 13.27 -5.32 9.10
CA ASP A 244 12.12 -6.04 8.54
C ASP A 244 11.99 -5.77 7.03
N VAL A 245 11.65 -6.82 6.27
CA VAL A 245 11.40 -6.70 4.82
C VAL A 245 9.91 -6.46 4.60
N GLU A 246 9.41 -5.23 4.64
CA GLU A 246 7.95 -5.00 4.62
C GLU A 246 7.25 -5.38 3.29
N ASP A 247 7.85 -5.06 2.15
CA ASP A 247 7.43 -5.59 0.83
C ASP A 247 8.66 -5.73 -0.09
N PRO A 248 9.16 -6.96 -0.32
CA PRO A 248 10.41 -7.16 -1.07
C PRO A 248 10.35 -6.70 -2.52
N ARG A 249 9.15 -6.43 -3.08
CA ARG A 249 8.99 -5.99 -4.47
C ARG A 249 9.22 -4.49 -4.66
N TYR A 250 9.02 -3.70 -3.61
CA TYR A 250 9.22 -2.26 -3.64
C TYR A 250 10.50 -1.84 -2.92
N MET A 251 11.08 -2.73 -2.11
CA MET A 251 12.36 -2.49 -1.46
C MET A 251 13.52 -2.63 -2.45
N SER A 252 14.28 -1.56 -2.60
CA SER A 252 15.58 -1.58 -3.27
C SER A 252 16.69 -1.72 -2.25
N VAL A 253 17.60 -2.67 -2.44
CA VAL A 253 18.79 -2.83 -1.61
C VAL A 253 19.96 -2.10 -2.26
N ARG A 254 20.60 -1.18 -1.54
CA ARG A 254 21.87 -0.59 -1.95
C ARG A 254 23.01 -1.28 -1.21
N LEU A 255 24.05 -1.65 -1.96
CA LEU A 255 25.29 -2.21 -1.44
C LEU A 255 26.43 -1.28 -1.81
N SER A 256 27.11 -0.73 -0.81
CA SER A 256 28.24 0.17 -1.01
C SER A 256 29.54 -0.63 -0.97
N LEU A 257 30.37 -0.47 -2.01
CA LEU A 257 31.42 -1.41 -2.38
C LEU A 257 32.81 -0.77 -2.31
N ALA A 258 33.78 -1.50 -1.79
CA ALA A 258 35.20 -1.18 -1.89
C ALA A 258 35.91 -2.16 -2.83
N ARG A 259 36.71 -1.62 -3.74
CA ARG A 259 37.53 -2.40 -4.66
C ARG A 259 38.56 -3.27 -3.91
N PRO A 260 38.99 -4.39 -4.49
CA PRO A 260 40.08 -5.19 -3.94
C PRO A 260 41.31 -4.32 -3.62
N GLY A 261 41.90 -4.53 -2.45
CA GLY A 261 43.05 -3.76 -1.95
C GLY A 261 42.71 -2.45 -1.25
N LEU A 262 41.45 -2.00 -1.29
CA LEU A 262 40.97 -0.85 -0.52
C LEU A 262 40.20 -1.31 0.72
N SER A 263 40.51 -0.74 1.89
CA SER A 263 39.74 -1.00 3.11
C SER A 263 38.35 -0.38 3.02
N CYS A 264 37.39 -0.91 3.79
CA CYS A 264 36.12 -0.22 3.96
C CYS A 264 36.35 1.05 4.80
N PRO A 265 35.73 2.18 4.42
CA PRO A 265 35.77 3.39 5.25
C PRO A 265 34.96 3.19 6.54
N SER A 266 35.07 4.13 7.48
CA SER A 266 34.30 4.11 8.73
C SER A 266 32.84 4.48 8.55
N GLU A 267 32.52 5.22 7.49
CA GLU A 267 31.18 5.66 7.12
C GLU A 267 30.97 5.48 5.61
N ASP A 268 29.71 5.33 5.20
CA ASP A 268 29.38 5.19 3.79
C ASP A 268 29.64 6.50 3.04
N TYR A 269 29.94 6.37 1.75
CA TYR A 269 30.26 7.46 0.83
C TYR A 269 31.53 8.27 1.12
N ALA A 270 32.38 7.87 2.07
CA ALA A 270 33.58 8.61 2.46
C ALA A 270 34.42 9.11 1.27
N ARG A 271 35.20 10.18 1.43
CA ARG A 271 36.20 10.55 0.43
C ARG A 271 37.51 9.81 0.69
N LEU A 272 38.05 9.16 -0.32
CA LEU A 272 39.35 8.49 -0.25
C LEU A 272 40.48 9.53 -0.26
N HIS A 273 40.36 10.55 -1.11
CA HIS A 273 41.27 11.69 -1.17
C HIS A 273 40.56 12.93 -0.66
N PRO A 274 40.62 13.21 0.65
CA PRO A 274 40.14 14.50 1.17
C PRO A 274 40.98 15.61 0.53
N ASP A 275 40.31 16.68 0.10
CA ASP A 275 40.99 17.87 -0.44
C ASP A 275 42.00 18.36 0.62
N PRO A 276 43.21 18.79 0.21
CA PRO A 276 44.17 19.36 1.15
C PRO A 276 43.51 20.55 1.86
N ASP A 277 43.39 20.45 3.19
CA ASP A 277 42.84 21.49 4.05
C ASP A 277 43.66 22.78 3.84
N PRO A 278 43.09 23.82 3.22
CA PRO A 278 43.83 25.04 2.93
C PRO A 278 44.26 25.78 4.22
N ASP A 279 43.72 25.41 5.37
CA ASP A 279 43.98 26.06 6.66
C ASP A 279 45.04 25.35 7.52
N ARG A 280 45.68 24.27 7.03
CA ARG A 280 46.63 23.47 7.82
C ARG A 280 48.11 23.77 7.64
N ASP A 281 48.47 24.78 6.85
CA ASP A 281 49.85 25.30 6.79
C ASP A 281 49.88 26.79 7.17
N GLY A 282 50.27 27.11 8.41
CA GLY A 282 50.69 28.48 8.74
C GLY A 282 50.53 28.91 10.19
N SER A 283 51.57 28.70 10.99
CA SER A 283 51.86 29.63 12.08
C SER A 283 52.13 31.02 11.49
N GLY A 284 51.34 32.03 11.84
CA GLY A 284 51.69 33.43 11.60
C GLY A 284 50.50 34.40 11.46
N SER A 285 50.33 35.23 12.49
CA SER A 285 49.56 36.48 12.58
C SER A 285 49.04 37.13 11.28
N GLY A 286 47.78 37.60 11.32
CA GLY A 286 47.33 38.70 10.46
C GLY A 286 45.83 38.88 10.35
N SER A 287 45.27 39.86 11.06
CA SER A 287 43.91 40.37 10.89
C SER A 287 43.65 40.94 9.50
N GLY A 288 42.44 40.79 8.96
CA GLY A 288 41.95 41.57 7.82
C GLY A 288 40.78 40.91 7.10
N GLY A 289 39.62 41.57 7.12
CA GLY A 289 38.35 41.00 6.66
C GLY A 289 38.05 41.14 5.17
N SER A 290 36.97 40.42 4.81
CA SER A 290 36.03 40.64 3.71
C SER A 290 36.50 40.39 2.27
N GLY A 291 36.05 39.27 1.72
CA GLY A 291 35.93 39.05 0.27
C GLY A 291 34.79 38.07 -0.01
N SER A 292 33.66 38.58 -0.51
CA SER A 292 32.56 37.78 -1.02
C SER A 292 32.98 37.05 -2.30
N GLY A 293 32.73 35.73 -2.35
CA GLY A 293 32.96 34.90 -3.53
C GLY A 293 32.13 33.63 -3.45
N SER A 294 31.11 33.56 -4.29
CA SER A 294 30.10 32.50 -4.35
C SER A 294 30.65 31.16 -4.82
N GLY A 295 29.99 30.09 -4.38
CA GLY A 295 29.77 28.90 -5.21
C GLY A 295 30.78 27.78 -5.06
N GLY A 296 30.64 27.01 -3.99
CA GLY A 296 31.18 25.65 -3.89
C GLY A 296 30.25 24.86 -3.00
N SER A 297 29.35 24.08 -3.60
CA SER A 297 28.44 23.19 -2.87
C SER A 297 29.25 22.13 -2.17
N ASP A 298 29.60 22.41 -0.92
CA ASP A 298 30.17 21.46 0.02
C ASP A 298 29.07 20.46 0.40
N GLY A 299 28.93 19.46 -0.47
CA GLY A 299 28.06 18.30 -0.30
C GLY A 299 28.69 17.31 0.67
N GLY A 300 29.07 17.78 1.88
CA GLY A 300 29.45 16.92 2.99
C GLY A 300 28.33 15.92 3.27
N LEU A 301 28.71 14.64 3.35
CA LEU A 301 27.82 13.51 3.49
C LEU A 301 27.16 13.52 4.86
N ALA A 302 26.01 14.16 4.93
CA ALA A 302 25.36 14.40 6.20
C ALA A 302 24.64 13.14 6.68
N TYR A 303 25.12 12.51 7.75
CA TYR A 303 24.34 11.49 8.46
C TYR A 303 23.36 12.15 9.45
N TYR A 304 22.08 11.80 9.36
CA TYR A 304 21.04 12.36 10.22
C TYR A 304 20.46 11.32 11.17
N LYS A 305 20.57 11.47 12.48
CA LYS A 305 19.99 10.47 13.41
C LYS A 305 18.47 10.25 13.21
N ASN A 306 17.71 11.28 12.85
CA ASN A 306 16.25 11.22 12.65
C ASN A 306 15.77 12.41 11.80
N CYS A 307 14.48 12.46 11.45
CA CYS A 307 13.92 13.57 10.69
C CYS A 307 14.01 14.93 11.39
N ASP A 308 14.09 14.97 12.72
CA ASP A 308 14.34 16.21 13.45
C ASP A 308 15.73 16.76 13.17
N ALA A 309 16.75 15.89 13.08
CA ALA A 309 18.10 16.28 12.68
C ALA A 309 18.15 16.76 11.22
N VAL A 310 17.40 16.11 10.31
CA VAL A 310 17.31 16.54 8.89
C VAL A 310 16.67 17.94 8.79
N ARG A 311 15.58 18.17 9.54
CA ARG A 311 14.88 19.46 9.60
C ARG A 311 15.75 20.55 10.24
N ALA A 312 16.41 20.23 11.36
CA ALA A 312 17.34 21.15 12.02
C ALA A 312 18.51 21.57 11.12
N ALA A 313 18.96 20.68 10.24
CA ALA A 313 19.98 20.97 9.24
C ALA A 313 19.45 21.67 7.97
N GLY A 314 18.14 21.92 7.88
CA GLY A 314 17.53 22.60 6.73
C GLY A 314 17.58 21.80 5.43
N LYS A 315 17.72 20.47 5.50
CA LYS A 315 17.78 19.58 4.32
C LYS A 315 16.49 18.80 4.06
N ALA A 316 15.46 18.99 4.88
CA ALA A 316 14.16 18.37 4.67
C ALA A 316 13.34 19.12 3.60
N PRO A 317 12.60 18.44 2.71
CA PRO A 317 12.58 16.98 2.51
C PRO A 317 13.84 16.48 1.80
N ILE A 318 14.33 15.30 2.20
CA ILE A 318 15.50 14.66 1.60
C ILE A 318 15.07 13.52 0.68
N TYR A 319 15.57 13.53 -0.55
CA TYR A 319 15.12 12.60 -1.60
C TYR A 319 16.05 11.40 -1.74
N ARG A 320 15.51 10.27 -2.22
CA ARG A 320 16.28 9.05 -2.50
C ARG A 320 17.47 9.36 -3.41
N GLY A 321 18.67 9.04 -2.93
CA GLY A 321 19.93 9.30 -3.65
C GLY A 321 20.62 10.60 -3.28
N GLN A 322 20.01 11.45 -2.45
CA GLN A 322 20.69 12.62 -1.88
C GLN A 322 21.57 12.22 -0.67
N PRO A 323 22.69 12.95 -0.44
CA PRO A 323 23.53 12.77 0.74
C PRO A 323 22.72 12.84 2.04
N GLY A 324 22.71 11.75 2.80
CA GLY A 324 21.99 11.64 4.07
C GLY A 324 20.62 10.98 4.02
N TYR A 325 20.13 10.61 2.83
CA TYR A 325 18.90 9.82 2.70
C TYR A 325 19.15 8.39 3.19
N ARG A 326 18.22 7.87 3.98
CA ARG A 326 18.08 6.43 4.25
C ARG A 326 16.62 6.03 4.28
N SER A 327 16.35 4.76 3.97
CA SER A 327 15.03 4.14 4.03
C SER A 327 14.34 4.37 5.38
N GLY A 328 15.05 4.23 6.50
CA GLY A 328 14.52 4.49 7.85
C GLY A 328 14.09 5.94 8.14
N LEU A 329 14.39 6.92 7.28
CA LEU A 329 13.84 8.29 7.35
C LEU A 329 12.59 8.49 6.46
N ASP A 330 12.38 7.57 5.53
CA ASP A 330 11.31 7.56 4.52
C ASP A 330 10.26 6.53 4.95
N ARG A 331 9.45 6.93 5.94
CA ARG A 331 8.51 6.03 6.63
C ARG A 331 7.49 5.38 5.67
N ASP A 332 7.10 6.08 4.60
CA ASP A 332 6.14 5.61 3.61
C ASP A 332 6.79 5.07 2.34
N GLY A 333 8.13 5.12 2.25
CA GLY A 333 8.92 4.46 1.21
C GLY A 333 8.75 5.07 -0.19
N ASP A 334 8.20 6.28 -0.28
CA ASP A 334 7.85 6.94 -1.55
C ASP A 334 9.07 7.58 -2.26
N GLY A 335 10.23 7.56 -1.58
CA GLY A 335 11.47 8.17 -2.04
C GLY A 335 11.69 9.58 -1.51
N LYS A 336 10.84 10.09 -0.61
CA LYS A 336 10.93 11.41 0.03
C LYS A 336 10.94 11.27 1.55
N ALA A 337 12.13 11.20 2.11
CA ALA A 337 12.30 11.19 3.55
C ALA A 337 11.99 12.57 4.17
N CYS A 338 11.36 12.52 5.35
CA CYS A 338 11.09 13.70 6.19
C CYS A 338 10.25 14.79 5.52
N ASP A 339 9.28 14.39 4.71
CA ASP A 339 8.31 15.23 3.97
C ASP A 339 7.37 16.05 4.88
N TRP A 340 7.05 15.57 6.09
CA TRP A 340 5.99 16.15 6.93
C TRP A 340 6.51 17.02 8.09
N SER A 341 5.84 18.18 8.23
CA SER A 341 5.94 19.20 9.30
C SER A 341 5.75 18.64 10.70
#